data_AF-A0A949FMG3-F1
#
_entry.id   AF-A0A949FMG3-F1
#
_cell.length_a   1.000
_cell.length_b   1.000
_cell.length_c   1.000
_cell.angle_alpha   90.00
_cell.angle_beta   90.00
_cell.angle_gamma   90.00
#
_symmetry.space_group_name_H-M   'P 1'
#
loop_
_entity.id
_entity.type
_entity.pdbx_description
1 polymer ?
#
loop_
_entity_poly.entity_id
_entity_poly.type
_entity_poly.pdbx_seq_one_letter_code
_entity_poly.pdbx_strand_id
1 'polypeptide(L)'
;MSRFLFLRMIVLGCVGLFMGCDVVEETESPREEIVRTVEKEGVELTIVVSPKEPRLSDLVQMEIKLVHPKDFSVEVPAFGQSVGDFAVRDYSEKQSSSDRSAQDTNLESRVFAYVLEPMSSGRHLIRSIPVAFERGDDARRTRSILQSEPIELIVRTEVENAAIDLASVDPMLDPILIPVRSWLAWSVLGILLFALGSVIAFV
;
A
#
# COMPACT_ATOMS: atom_id res chain seq x y z
N MET A 1 64.24 -24.13 2.29
CA MET A 1 63.85 -22.71 2.45
C MET A 1 63.12 -22.25 1.19
N SER A 2 61.82 -22.52 1.07
CA SER A 2 60.98 -22.03 -0.05
C SER A 2 59.50 -22.30 0.25
N ARG A 3 58.96 -21.69 1.31
CA ARG A 3 57.53 -21.84 1.69
C ARG A 3 56.91 -20.57 2.29
N PHE A 4 57.55 -19.41 2.15
CA PHE A 4 57.08 -18.17 2.80
C PHE A 4 56.61 -17.07 1.84
N LEU A 5 56.51 -17.34 0.53
CA LEU A 5 56.25 -16.28 -0.46
C LEU A 5 54.87 -16.31 -1.14
N PHE A 6 53.97 -17.23 -0.76
CA PHE A 6 52.64 -17.35 -1.37
C PHE A 6 51.48 -16.82 -0.50
N LEU A 7 51.75 -16.32 0.71
CA LEU A 7 50.73 -15.94 1.70
C LEU A 7 50.54 -14.42 1.86
N ARG A 8 50.82 -13.63 0.81
CA ARG A 8 50.56 -12.17 0.81
C ARG A 8 49.74 -11.66 -0.38
N MET A 9 49.15 -12.55 -1.18
CA MET A 9 48.34 -12.18 -2.35
C MET A 9 46.87 -12.62 -2.23
N ILE A 10 46.26 -12.57 -1.04
CA ILE A 10 44.81 -12.81 -0.84
C ILE A 10 44.24 -11.84 0.22
N VAL A 11 44.63 -10.56 0.18
CA VAL A 11 44.05 -9.51 1.06
C VAL A 11 43.69 -8.25 0.26
N LEU A 12 43.32 -8.39 -1.01
CA LEU A 12 43.00 -7.24 -1.87
C LEU A 12 41.81 -7.52 -2.82
N GLY A 13 40.69 -8.04 -2.28
CA GLY A 13 39.56 -8.43 -3.13
C GLY A 13 38.22 -8.62 -2.44
N CYS A 14 37.86 -7.79 -1.44
CA CYS A 14 36.53 -7.83 -0.79
C CYS A 14 36.08 -6.45 -0.24
N VAL A 15 36.35 -5.35 -0.95
CA VAL A 15 35.93 -3.98 -0.52
C VAL A 15 35.03 -3.32 -1.58
N GLY A 16 34.12 -4.07 -2.21
CA GLY A 16 33.33 -3.54 -3.33
C GLY A 16 31.95 -4.14 -3.54
N LEU A 17 31.28 -4.64 -2.49
CA LEU A 17 29.91 -5.16 -2.57
C LEU A 17 29.00 -4.62 -1.46
N PHE A 18 29.06 -3.31 -1.21
CA PHE A 18 27.94 -2.56 -0.62
C PHE A 18 27.45 -1.57 -1.67
N MET A 19 26.99 -2.10 -2.80
CA MET A 19 26.19 -1.34 -3.75
C MET A 19 24.85 -1.09 -3.08
N GLY A 20 24.53 0.19 -2.90
CA GLY A 20 23.40 0.66 -2.12
C GLY A 20 22.09 0.01 -2.51
N CYS A 21 21.32 -0.39 -1.51
CA CYS A 21 19.88 -0.27 -1.61
C CYS A 21 19.58 1.23 -1.75
N ASP A 22 19.45 1.69 -2.99
CA ASP A 22 18.62 2.86 -3.25
C ASP A 22 17.23 2.50 -2.73
N VAL A 23 16.89 3.07 -1.58
CA VAL A 23 15.50 3.15 -1.13
C VAL A 23 14.83 4.03 -2.16
N VAL A 24 14.16 3.38 -3.11
CA VAL A 24 13.23 4.04 -4.02
C VAL A 24 12.10 4.53 -3.13
N GLU A 25 12.20 5.77 -2.66
CA GLU A 25 11.06 6.53 -2.19
C GLU A 25 10.16 6.73 -3.41
N GLU A 26 9.17 5.85 -3.57
CA GLU A 26 8.06 6.06 -4.48
C GLU A 26 7.44 7.41 -4.12
N THR A 27 7.78 8.42 -4.92
CA THR A 27 7.10 9.71 -4.90
C THR A 27 5.70 9.46 -5.46
N GLU A 28 4.77 9.05 -4.59
CA GLU A 28 3.36 8.95 -4.92
C GLU A 28 2.92 10.32 -5.47
N SER A 29 2.39 10.30 -6.70
CA SER A 29 1.71 11.45 -7.31
C SER A 29 0.68 12.00 -6.31
N PRO A 30 0.51 13.33 -6.16
CA PRO A 30 -0.44 13.89 -5.20
C PRO A 30 -1.85 13.37 -5.50
N ARG A 31 -2.28 12.37 -4.74
CA ARG A 31 -3.64 11.84 -4.79
C ARG A 31 -4.55 12.92 -4.23
N GLU A 32 -5.55 13.35 -5.00
CA GLU A 32 -6.53 14.31 -4.50
C GLU A 32 -7.20 13.76 -3.24
N GLU A 33 -7.29 14.59 -2.19
CA GLU A 33 -7.87 14.20 -0.90
C GLU A 33 -9.20 14.92 -0.67
N ILE A 34 -10.10 14.25 0.05
CA ILE A 34 -11.34 14.84 0.57
C ILE A 34 -11.12 15.19 2.03
N VAL A 35 -11.20 16.48 2.38
CA VAL A 35 -11.13 16.96 3.76
C VAL A 35 -12.50 17.44 4.21
N ARG A 36 -12.93 17.02 5.39
CA ARG A 36 -14.15 17.47 6.07
C ARG A 36 -13.83 17.85 7.50
N THR A 37 -14.17 19.07 7.90
CA THR A 37 -13.96 19.56 9.25
C THR A 37 -15.29 19.99 9.85
N VAL A 38 -15.58 19.55 11.06
CA VAL A 38 -16.75 19.98 11.84
C VAL A 38 -16.28 20.33 13.25
N GLU A 39 -16.76 21.44 13.77
CA GLU A 39 -16.42 21.92 15.11
C GLU A 39 -17.68 22.09 15.95
N LYS A 40 -17.61 21.70 17.23
CA LYS A 40 -18.66 21.97 18.21
C LYS A 40 -18.05 22.11 19.61
N GLU A 41 -18.36 23.22 20.27
CA GLU A 41 -17.96 23.49 21.67
C GLU A 41 -16.44 23.39 21.92
N GLY A 42 -15.62 23.76 20.92
CA GLY A 42 -14.16 23.67 20.97
C GLY A 42 -13.59 22.29 20.66
N VAL A 43 -14.44 21.30 20.39
CA VAL A 43 -14.05 19.99 19.84
C VAL A 43 -14.10 20.06 18.31
N GLU A 44 -12.96 19.88 17.67
CA GLU A 44 -12.80 19.84 16.21
C GLU A 44 -12.58 18.41 15.74
N LEU A 45 -13.37 17.99 14.74
CA LEU A 45 -13.26 16.72 14.06
C LEU A 45 -12.89 16.98 12.59
N THR A 46 -11.70 16.58 12.19
CA THR A 46 -11.26 16.57 10.79
C THR A 46 -11.23 15.13 10.28
N ILE A 47 -11.83 14.88 9.13
CA ILE A 47 -11.77 13.61 8.42
C ILE A 47 -11.09 13.87 7.08
N VAL A 48 -10.04 13.12 6.80
CA VAL A 48 -9.30 13.15 5.53
C VAL A 48 -9.44 11.79 4.88
N VAL A 49 -9.81 11.76 3.60
CA VAL A 49 -9.94 10.51 2.83
C VAL A 49 -9.14 10.65 1.53
N SER A 50 -8.28 9.66 1.27
CA SER A 50 -7.42 9.61 0.09
C SER A 50 -7.31 8.19 -0.47
N PRO A 51 -7.33 7.99 -1.80
CA PRO A 51 -7.64 8.99 -2.83
C PRO A 51 -9.13 9.35 -2.88
N LYS A 52 -9.46 10.50 -3.46
CA LYS A 52 -10.84 10.98 -3.70
C LYS A 52 -11.64 10.09 -4.66
N GLU A 53 -10.97 9.48 -5.64
CA GLU A 53 -11.57 8.57 -6.61
C GLU A 53 -10.76 7.26 -6.68
N PRO A 54 -10.90 6.38 -5.68
CA PRO A 54 -10.18 5.11 -5.64
C PRO A 54 -10.63 4.16 -6.75
N ARG A 55 -9.75 3.26 -7.17
CA ARG A 55 -10.13 2.07 -7.94
C ARG A 55 -10.57 0.96 -7.02
N LEU A 56 -11.23 -0.06 -7.57
CA LEU A 56 -11.63 -1.25 -6.81
C LEU A 56 -10.44 -2.02 -6.22
N SER A 57 -9.28 -1.93 -6.86
CA SER A 57 -8.01 -2.52 -6.40
C SER A 57 -7.23 -1.61 -5.44
N ASP A 58 -7.61 -0.34 -5.32
CA ASP A 58 -6.89 0.62 -4.49
C ASP A 58 -7.32 0.50 -3.03
N LEU A 59 -6.39 0.79 -2.13
CA LEU A 59 -6.67 0.99 -0.71
C LEU A 59 -6.98 2.47 -0.46
N VAL A 60 -8.05 2.73 0.29
CA VAL A 60 -8.46 4.06 0.71
C VAL A 60 -7.92 4.31 2.11
N GLN A 61 -7.11 5.34 2.27
CA GLN A 61 -6.65 5.83 3.56
C GLN A 61 -7.68 6.83 4.10
N MET A 62 -8.18 6.57 5.31
CA MET A 62 -9.05 7.48 6.03
C MET A 62 -8.38 7.87 7.35
N GLU A 63 -8.10 9.16 7.52
CA GLU A 63 -7.59 9.71 8.77
C GLU A 63 -8.68 10.51 9.46
N ILE A 64 -8.90 10.22 10.74
CA ILE A 64 -9.77 11.00 11.62
C ILE A 64 -8.89 11.69 12.64
N LYS A 65 -8.80 13.01 12.55
CA LYS A 65 -8.11 13.85 13.53
C LYS A 65 -9.14 14.51 14.42
N LEU A 66 -8.95 14.33 15.72
CA LEU A 66 -9.77 14.91 16.75
C LEU A 66 -8.91 15.85 17.59
N VAL A 67 -9.29 17.12 17.66
CA VAL A 67 -8.65 18.12 18.52
C VAL A 67 -9.66 18.58 19.55
N HIS A 68 -9.33 18.52 20.83
CA HIS A 68 -10.22 18.95 21.90
C HIS A 68 -9.45 19.53 23.09
N PRO A 69 -10.10 20.32 23.96
CA PRO A 69 -9.49 20.76 25.21
C PRO A 69 -9.32 19.60 26.19
N LYS A 70 -8.32 19.68 27.08
CA LYS A 70 -7.96 18.60 28.02
C LYS A 70 -9.02 18.31 29.10
N ASP A 71 -9.93 19.24 29.34
CA ASP A 71 -11.06 19.08 30.25
C ASP A 71 -12.23 18.28 29.65
N PHE A 72 -12.15 17.91 28.36
CA PHE A 72 -13.16 17.10 27.70
C PHE A 72 -12.78 15.62 27.71
N SER A 73 -13.74 14.78 28.07
CA SER A 73 -13.69 13.33 27.86
C SER A 73 -14.36 13.01 26.52
N VAL A 74 -13.60 12.47 25.57
CA VAL A 74 -14.10 12.15 24.23
C VAL A 74 -14.12 10.64 24.00
N GLU A 75 -15.28 10.14 23.57
CA GLU A 75 -15.51 8.76 23.17
C GLU A 75 -15.65 8.68 21.64
N VAL A 76 -14.63 8.12 21.00
CA VAL A 76 -14.56 7.96 19.54
C VAL A 76 -15.20 6.63 19.16
N PRO A 77 -16.06 6.58 18.12
CA PRO A 77 -16.71 5.35 17.70
C PRO A 77 -15.69 4.38 17.11
N ALA A 78 -15.78 3.11 17.48
CA ALA A 78 -15.03 2.02 16.85
C ALA A 78 -15.85 1.43 15.68
N PHE A 79 -15.30 1.44 14.48
CA PHE A 79 -16.01 0.98 13.27
C PHE A 79 -16.06 -0.54 13.09
N GLY A 80 -15.46 -1.33 13.99
CA GLY A 80 -15.44 -2.78 13.88
C GLY A 80 -14.73 -3.26 12.61
N GLN A 81 -15.41 -4.07 11.79
CA GLN A 81 -14.84 -4.65 10.56
C GLN A 81 -15.14 -3.85 9.28
N SER A 82 -16.02 -2.84 9.34
CA SER A 82 -16.49 -2.14 8.14
C SER A 82 -16.92 -0.71 8.42
N VAL A 83 -16.59 0.21 7.51
CA VAL A 83 -17.04 1.60 7.51
C VAL A 83 -17.95 1.80 6.30
N GLY A 84 -19.27 1.73 6.50
CA GLY A 84 -20.22 1.82 5.38
C GLY A 84 -20.03 0.66 4.41
N ASP A 85 -19.69 0.97 3.16
CA ASP A 85 -19.47 0.00 2.08
C ASP A 85 -18.01 -0.46 1.93
N PHE A 86 -17.15 -0.08 2.90
CA PHE A 86 -15.73 -0.39 2.91
C PHE A 86 -15.39 -1.39 4.02
N ALA A 87 -14.52 -2.36 3.72
CA ALA A 87 -13.95 -3.26 4.71
C ALA A 87 -12.72 -2.62 5.36
N VAL A 88 -12.60 -2.70 6.69
CA VAL A 88 -11.42 -2.21 7.41
C VAL A 88 -10.33 -3.27 7.34
N ARG A 89 -9.18 -2.93 6.75
CA ARG A 89 -8.00 -3.79 6.64
C ARG A 89 -7.02 -3.58 7.77
N ASP A 90 -6.76 -2.33 8.08
CA ASP A 90 -5.85 -1.95 9.14
C ASP A 90 -6.37 -0.73 9.91
N TYR A 91 -5.99 -0.66 11.17
CA TYR A 91 -6.34 0.41 12.09
C TYR A 91 -5.15 0.72 12.99
N SER A 92 -4.80 2.00 13.05
CA SER A 92 -3.81 2.49 13.99
C SER A 92 -4.30 3.76 14.68
N GLU A 93 -4.08 3.81 15.99
CA GLU A 93 -4.30 5.01 16.79
C GLU A 93 -2.95 5.63 17.14
N LYS A 94 -2.80 6.91 16.83
CA LYS A 94 -1.67 7.73 17.24
C LYS A 94 -2.18 8.83 18.15
N GLN A 95 -1.85 8.73 19.43
CA GLN A 95 -2.01 9.85 20.34
C GLN A 95 -0.81 10.77 20.13
N SER A 96 -1.04 11.99 19.61
CA SER A 96 0.03 12.98 19.54
C SER A 96 0.20 13.53 20.96
N SER A 97 1.13 12.93 21.72
CA SER A 97 1.58 13.52 22.98
C SER A 97 2.35 14.79 22.64
N SER A 98 1.64 15.90 22.49
CA SER A 98 2.19 17.24 22.27
C SER A 98 3.22 17.30 21.13
N ASP A 99 2.76 17.45 19.90
CA ASP A 99 3.61 18.07 18.88
C ASP A 99 4.13 19.39 19.46
N ARG A 100 5.45 19.53 19.55
CA ARG A 100 6.17 20.69 20.12
C ARG A 100 5.85 22.03 19.41
N SER A 101 4.99 22.02 18.39
CA SER A 101 4.47 23.18 17.67
C SER A 101 3.12 23.71 18.18
N ALA A 102 2.39 22.96 19.02
CA ALA A 102 1.18 23.48 19.66
C ALA A 102 1.58 24.29 20.89
N GLN A 103 1.82 25.58 20.67
CA GLN A 103 2.12 26.57 21.71
C GLN A 103 0.91 26.82 22.66
N ASP A 104 -0.21 26.13 22.43
CA ASP A 104 -1.40 26.12 23.28
C ASP A 104 -1.40 24.91 24.23
N THR A 105 -1.08 25.17 25.49
CA THR A 105 -0.90 24.16 26.55
C THR A 105 -2.17 23.34 26.88
N ASN A 106 -3.34 23.72 26.34
CA ASN A 106 -4.64 23.20 26.77
C ASN A 106 -5.37 22.31 25.75
N LEU A 107 -4.80 22.07 24.57
CA LEU A 107 -5.40 21.19 23.56
C LEU A 107 -4.73 19.81 23.55
N GLU A 108 -5.52 18.79 23.25
CA GLU A 108 -5.09 17.42 22.99
C GLU A 108 -5.51 17.03 21.57
N SER A 109 -4.65 16.27 20.87
CA SER A 109 -4.90 15.81 19.51
C SER A 109 -4.76 14.29 19.43
N ARG A 110 -5.78 13.62 18.92
CA ARG A 110 -5.79 12.18 18.63
C ARG A 110 -6.00 11.96 17.15
N VAL A 111 -5.23 11.04 16.57
CA VAL A 111 -5.31 10.70 15.15
C VAL A 111 -5.60 9.21 15.01
N PHE A 112 -6.66 8.88 14.28
CA PHE A 112 -7.07 7.52 13.99
C PHE A 112 -6.91 7.29 12.49
N ALA A 113 -6.00 6.43 12.10
CA ALA A 113 -5.76 6.09 10.70
C ALA A 113 -6.35 4.71 10.38
N TYR A 114 -7.16 4.67 9.33
CA TYR A 114 -7.83 3.47 8.83
C TYR A 114 -7.37 3.20 7.39
N VAL A 115 -7.10 1.94 7.10
CA VAL A 115 -6.92 1.45 5.73
C VAL A 115 -8.17 0.70 5.33
N LEU A 116 -8.87 1.23 4.34
CA LEU A 116 -10.16 0.77 3.88
C LEU A 116 -10.03 0.11 2.51
N GLU A 117 -10.70 -1.02 2.30
CA GLU A 117 -10.80 -1.68 1.01
C GLU A 117 -12.24 -1.59 0.47
N PRO A 118 -12.44 -1.08 -0.76
CA PRO A 118 -13.76 -1.06 -1.38
C PRO A 118 -14.24 -2.48 -1.73
N MET A 119 -15.47 -2.82 -1.35
CA MET A 119 -16.03 -4.15 -1.62
C MET A 119 -16.65 -4.29 -3.03
N SER A 120 -16.97 -3.19 -3.70
CA SER A 120 -17.50 -3.17 -5.06
C SER A 120 -17.23 -1.82 -5.74
N SER A 121 -17.46 -1.72 -7.05
CA SER A 121 -17.34 -0.46 -7.80
C SER A 121 -18.62 0.36 -7.78
N GLY A 122 -18.53 1.67 -7.98
CA GLY A 122 -19.67 2.58 -8.06
C GLY A 122 -19.65 3.66 -6.98
N ARG A 123 -20.82 4.15 -6.60
CA ARG A 123 -20.97 5.16 -5.54
C ARG A 123 -21.06 4.47 -4.18
N HIS A 124 -20.18 4.88 -3.28
CA HIS A 124 -20.10 4.36 -1.92
C HIS A 124 -20.20 5.48 -0.91
N LEU A 125 -20.74 5.16 0.26
CA LEU A 125 -20.99 6.14 1.30
C LEU A 125 -20.23 5.78 2.58
N ILE A 126 -19.29 6.66 2.97
CA ILE A 126 -18.80 6.70 4.34
C ILE A 126 -19.85 7.46 5.17
N ARG A 127 -20.49 6.74 6.09
CA ARG A 127 -21.55 7.30 6.95
C ARG A 127 -21.00 8.39 7.86
N SER A 128 -21.90 9.23 8.38
CA SER A 128 -21.55 10.20 9.41
C SER A 128 -20.92 9.51 10.62
N ILE A 129 -19.86 10.12 11.14
CA ILE A 129 -19.09 9.62 12.27
C ILE A 129 -19.53 10.40 13.52
N PRO A 130 -20.27 9.77 14.46
CA PRO A 130 -20.67 10.42 15.69
C PRO A 130 -19.57 10.32 16.74
N VAL A 131 -19.04 11.46 17.17
CA VAL A 131 -18.12 11.56 18.31
C VAL A 131 -18.89 12.09 19.50
N ALA A 132 -18.91 11.31 20.59
CA ALA A 132 -19.53 11.74 21.83
C ALA A 132 -18.49 12.40 22.73
N PHE A 133 -18.85 13.50 23.38
CA PHE A 133 -17.97 14.16 24.32
C PHE A 133 -18.75 14.71 25.52
N GLU A 134 -18.05 14.78 26.66
CA GLU A 134 -18.54 15.29 27.93
C GLU A 134 -17.48 16.23 28.54
N ARG A 135 -17.90 17.38 29.07
CA ARG A 135 -17.01 18.26 29.82
C ARG A 135 -16.87 17.73 31.25
N GLY A 136 -15.63 17.62 31.74
CA GLY A 136 -15.33 16.96 33.01
C GLY A 136 -15.82 17.68 34.27
N ASP A 137 -16.12 18.99 34.18
CA ASP A 137 -16.60 19.83 35.29
C ASP A 137 -18.13 19.85 35.45
N ASP A 138 -18.86 19.27 34.49
CA ASP A 138 -20.31 19.40 34.44
C ASP A 138 -21.00 18.40 35.37
N ALA A 139 -21.53 18.89 36.50
CA ALA A 139 -22.26 18.09 37.48
C ALA A 139 -23.52 17.40 36.88
N ARG A 140 -24.01 17.92 35.74
CA ARG A 140 -24.93 17.25 34.84
C ARG A 140 -24.15 16.85 33.60
N ARG A 141 -23.60 15.63 33.58
CA ARG A 141 -22.91 15.02 32.42
C ARG A 141 -23.81 15.07 31.18
N THR A 142 -23.79 16.19 30.48
CA THR A 142 -24.61 16.41 29.30
C THR A 142 -23.78 15.90 28.13
N ARG A 143 -24.09 14.68 27.70
CA ARG A 143 -23.39 14.03 26.60
C ARG A 143 -23.72 14.75 25.29
N SER A 144 -22.78 15.54 24.80
CA SER A 144 -22.87 16.19 23.50
C SER A 144 -22.38 15.23 22.43
N ILE A 145 -23.01 15.30 21.25
CA ILE A 145 -22.60 14.53 20.07
C ILE A 145 -22.21 15.53 18.97
N LEU A 146 -21.02 15.33 18.41
CA LEU A 146 -20.51 15.94 17.19
C LEU A 146 -20.65 14.89 16.08
N GLN A 147 -21.30 15.23 14.96
CA GLN A 147 -21.46 14.31 13.84
C GLN A 147 -20.82 14.90 12.61
N SER A 148 -19.98 14.11 11.94
CA SER A 148 -19.44 14.51 10.64
C SER A 148 -20.51 14.47 9.55
N GLU A 149 -20.26 15.19 8.47
CA GLU A 149 -21.01 15.00 7.24
C GLU A 149 -20.66 13.64 6.62
N PRO A 150 -21.62 12.98 5.94
CA PRO A 150 -21.32 11.78 5.17
C PRO A 150 -20.43 12.11 3.97
N ILE A 151 -19.54 11.19 3.60
CA ILE A 151 -18.60 11.36 2.49
C ILE A 151 -18.95 10.35 1.40
N GLU A 152 -19.30 10.86 0.21
CA GLU A 152 -19.53 10.05 -0.98
C GLU A 152 -18.22 9.86 -1.76
N LEU A 153 -17.92 8.61 -2.11
CA LEU A 153 -16.76 8.22 -2.91
C LEU A 153 -17.23 7.51 -4.17
N ILE A 154 -16.54 7.75 -5.29
CA ILE A 154 -16.78 7.05 -6.55
C ILE A 154 -15.63 6.06 -6.76
N VAL A 155 -15.89 4.79 -6.52
CA VAL A 155 -14.93 3.70 -6.77
C VAL A 155 -14.99 3.31 -8.24
N ARG A 156 -13.89 3.52 -8.96
CA ARG A 156 -13.76 3.17 -10.38
C ARG A 156 -13.33 1.71 -10.57
N THR A 157 -13.76 1.09 -11.66
CA THR A 157 -13.16 -0.17 -12.11
C THR A 157 -11.87 0.10 -12.87
N GLU A 158 -10.88 -0.77 -12.76
CA GLU A 158 -9.65 -0.70 -13.57
C GLU A 158 -9.88 -0.87 -15.06
N VAL A 159 -11.03 -1.43 -15.44
CA VAL A 159 -11.47 -1.47 -16.83
C VAL A 159 -11.89 -0.06 -17.22
N GLU A 160 -10.89 0.75 -17.56
CA GLU A 160 -11.06 1.95 -18.36
C GLU A 160 -11.83 1.54 -19.62
N ASN A 161 -12.86 2.29 -19.98
CA ASN A 161 -13.66 2.14 -21.20
C ASN A 161 -12.84 2.33 -22.50
N ALA A 162 -11.54 2.05 -22.50
CA ALA A 162 -10.92 1.49 -23.67
C ALA A 162 -11.61 0.14 -23.89
N ALA A 163 -12.71 0.14 -24.65
CA ALA A 163 -13.16 -1.04 -25.32
C ALA A 163 -11.94 -1.57 -26.07
N ILE A 164 -11.21 -2.51 -25.46
CA ILE A 164 -10.21 -3.29 -26.14
C ILE A 164 -11.04 -3.99 -27.20
N ASP A 165 -10.96 -3.45 -28.41
CA ASP A 165 -11.71 -3.97 -29.53
C ASP A 165 -11.28 -5.44 -29.65
N LEU A 166 -12.18 -6.35 -29.30
CA LEU A 166 -11.87 -7.78 -29.36
C LEU A 166 -11.62 -8.21 -30.82
N ALA A 167 -11.99 -7.38 -31.80
CA ALA A 167 -11.62 -7.54 -33.20
C ALA A 167 -10.15 -7.14 -33.48
N SER A 168 -9.49 -6.42 -32.57
CA SER A 168 -8.06 -6.05 -32.64
C SER A 168 -7.13 -7.02 -31.91
N VAL A 169 -7.69 -8.01 -31.20
CA VAL A 169 -6.89 -9.10 -30.65
C VAL A 169 -6.49 -9.98 -31.81
N ASP A 170 -5.18 -10.10 -32.06
CA ASP A 170 -4.66 -10.97 -33.11
C ASP A 170 -5.26 -12.38 -32.94
N PRO A 171 -5.78 -12.98 -34.03
CA PRO A 171 -6.30 -14.34 -33.96
C PRO A 171 -5.21 -15.27 -33.47
N MET A 172 -5.59 -16.27 -32.67
CA MET A 172 -4.68 -17.29 -32.18
C MET A 172 -3.89 -17.87 -33.36
N LEU A 173 -2.57 -17.67 -33.36
CA LEU A 173 -1.70 -18.18 -34.41
C LEU A 173 -1.83 -19.71 -34.47
N ASP A 174 -1.80 -20.26 -35.69
CA ASP A 174 -1.82 -21.70 -35.88
C ASP A 174 -0.63 -22.36 -35.15
N PRO A 175 -0.81 -23.57 -34.61
CA PRO A 175 0.27 -24.32 -33.97
C PRO A 175 1.47 -24.48 -34.92
N ILE A 176 2.60 -23.89 -34.55
CA ILE A 176 3.85 -24.03 -35.31
C ILE A 176 4.40 -25.45 -35.09
N LEU A 177 4.49 -26.22 -36.16
CA LEU A 177 5.14 -27.54 -36.13
C LEU A 177 6.65 -27.36 -35.89
N ILE A 178 7.09 -27.70 -34.68
CA ILE A 178 8.52 -27.70 -34.34
C ILE A 178 9.20 -28.83 -35.14
N PRO A 179 10.22 -28.54 -35.98
CA PRO A 179 10.86 -29.57 -36.79
C PRO A 179 11.68 -30.52 -35.92
N VAL A 180 11.11 -31.70 -35.63
CA VAL A 180 11.75 -32.81 -34.89
C VAL A 180 13.03 -33.37 -35.56
N ARG A 181 13.31 -32.95 -36.79
CA ARG A 181 14.42 -33.43 -37.62
C ARG A 181 15.79 -32.90 -37.17
N SER A 182 15.86 -31.77 -36.47
CA SER A 182 17.13 -31.19 -36.01
C SER A 182 17.78 -32.03 -34.90
N TRP A 183 17.00 -32.55 -33.95
CA TRP A 183 17.51 -33.42 -32.87
C TRP A 183 18.23 -34.66 -33.42
N LEU A 184 17.65 -35.31 -34.44
CA LEU A 184 18.22 -36.52 -35.05
C LEU A 184 19.58 -36.23 -35.69
N ALA A 185 19.74 -35.07 -36.34
CA ALA A 185 21.03 -34.67 -36.92
C ALA A 185 22.11 -34.47 -35.85
N TRP A 186 21.78 -33.82 -34.72
CA TRP A 186 22.69 -33.67 -33.58
C TRP A 186 23.04 -35.02 -32.94
N SER A 187 22.08 -35.95 -32.87
CA SER A 187 22.31 -37.29 -32.33
C SER A 187 23.27 -38.10 -33.21
N VAL A 188 23.09 -38.07 -34.54
CA VAL A 188 23.98 -38.76 -35.49
C VAL A 188 25.38 -38.15 -35.45
N LEU A 189 25.49 -36.81 -35.41
CA LEU A 189 26.78 -36.14 -35.30
C LEU A 189 27.51 -36.50 -34.00
N GLY A 190 26.79 -36.55 -32.87
CA GLY A 190 27.33 -36.96 -31.58
C GLY A 190 27.87 -38.40 -31.59
N ILE A 191 27.12 -39.34 -32.17
CA ILE A 191 27.56 -40.74 -32.33
C ILE A 191 28.82 -40.83 -33.21
N LEU A 192 28.85 -40.08 -34.31
CA LEU A 192 29.98 -40.11 -35.24
C LEU A 192 31.26 -39.54 -34.62
N LEU A 193 31.16 -38.45 -33.84
CA LEU A 193 32.28 -37.90 -33.07
C LEU A 193 32.75 -38.86 -31.97
N PHE A 194 31.83 -39.54 -31.29
CA PHE A 194 32.18 -40.52 -30.26
C PHE A 194 32.92 -41.73 -30.87
N ALA A 195 32.46 -42.24 -32.02
CA ALA A 195 33.12 -43.33 -32.73
C ALA A 195 34.54 -42.94 -33.18
N LEU A 196 34.72 -41.75 -33.77
CA LEU A 196 36.04 -41.22 -34.16
C LEU A 196 36.98 -41.05 -32.95
N GLY A 197 36.47 -40.51 -31.84
CA GLY A 197 37.24 -40.38 -30.60
C GLY A 197 37.70 -41.73 -30.04
N SER A 198 36.85 -42.77 -30.12
CA SER A 198 37.20 -44.11 -29.63
C SER A 198 38.31 -44.79 -30.43
N VAL A 199 38.36 -44.56 -31.76
CA VAL A 199 39.42 -45.10 -32.62
C VAL A 199 40.76 -44.43 -32.34
N ILE A 200 40.77 -43.12 -32.12
CA ILE A 200 41.99 -42.37 -31.78
C ILE A 200 42.54 -42.79 -30.41
N ALA A 201 41.68 -43.15 -29.44
CA ALA A 201 42.12 -43.59 -28.12
C ALA A 201 42.71 -45.01 -28.09
N PHE A 202 42.49 -45.82 -29.14
CA PHE A 202 42.92 -47.22 -29.21
C PHE A 202 44.18 -47.44 -30.07
N VAL A 203 44.60 -46.42 -30.84
CA VAL A 203 45.84 -46.40 -31.63
C VAL A 203 46.95 -45.73 -30.86
#